data_AF-A0A3N5RTZ8-F1
#
_entry.id   AF-A0A3N5RTZ8-F1
#
_cell.length_a   1.000
_cell.length_b   1.000
_cell.length_c   1.000
_cell.angle_alpha   90.00
_cell.angle_beta   90.00
_cell.angle_gamma   90.00
#
_symmetry.space_group_name_H-M   'P 1'
#
loop_
_entity.id
_entity.type
_entity.pdbx_description
1 polymer ?
#
loop_
_entity_poly.entity_id
_entity_poly.type
_entity_poly.pdbx_seq_one_letter_code
_entity_poly.pdbx_strand_id
1 'polypeptide(L)'
;MALKKQNGEEAWKQDRNLNAPSEAAQSYSTPLVVTEGDRETLVILGADHVTAQDVANGQELWRVSGLNPTGQQFFRSISSPVISNGIVVAPYARGSTLTAIKLGGAGDVTKSNVAWSKDKLGADV
;
A
#
# COMPACT_ATOMS: atom_id res chain seq x y z
N MET A 1 5.54 -10.68 4.52
CA MET A 1 6.60 -11.71 4.52
C MET A 1 6.77 -12.21 3.10
N ALA A 2 7.94 -12.73 2.78
CA ALA A 2 8.20 -13.48 1.55
C ALA A 2 8.76 -14.86 1.90
N LEU A 3 8.40 -15.85 1.08
CA LEU A 3 8.85 -17.23 1.22
C LEU A 3 9.62 -17.64 -0.04
N LYS A 4 10.65 -18.46 0.12
CA LYS A 4 11.37 -19.07 -1.01
C LYS A 4 10.46 -20.08 -1.70
N LYS A 5 10.31 -19.94 -3.02
CA LYS A 5 9.44 -20.82 -3.84
C LYS A 5 9.81 -22.31 -3.71
N GLN A 6 11.10 -22.62 -3.55
CA GLN A 6 11.61 -23.99 -3.62
C GLN A 6 11.26 -24.83 -2.38
N ASN A 7 11.22 -24.22 -1.21
CA ASN A 7 11.12 -24.96 0.07
C ASN A 7 10.17 -24.31 1.09
N GLY A 8 9.59 -23.15 0.77
CA GLY A 8 8.68 -22.44 1.68
C GLY A 8 9.36 -21.80 2.88
N GLU A 9 10.70 -21.82 2.96
CA GLU A 9 11.42 -21.12 4.03
C GLU A 9 11.18 -19.61 3.94
N GLU A 10 11.13 -18.96 5.11
CA GLU A 10 11.06 -17.51 5.19
C GLU A 10 12.32 -16.89 4.55
N ALA A 11 12.10 -16.07 3.51
CA ALA A 11 13.15 -15.24 2.95
C ALA A 11 13.33 -13.98 3.80
N TRP A 12 12.21 -13.36 4.16
CA TRP A 12 12.15 -12.27 5.12
C TRP A 12 10.73 -12.07 5.63
N LYS A 13 10.62 -11.46 6.81
CA LYS A 13 9.38 -10.96 7.37
C LYS A 13 9.60 -9.57 7.94
N GLN A 14 8.73 -8.66 7.53
CA GLN A 14 8.68 -7.30 8.04
C GLN A 14 7.28 -7.04 8.58
N ASP A 15 7.20 -6.65 9.85
CA ASP A 15 5.94 -6.22 10.46
C ASP A 15 5.61 -4.79 10.03
N ARG A 16 4.33 -4.55 9.68
CA ARG A 16 3.81 -3.25 9.23
C ARG A 16 3.07 -2.56 10.37
N ASN A 17 3.83 -1.99 11.32
CA ASN A 17 3.30 -1.27 12.47
C ASN A 17 2.96 0.19 12.10
N LEU A 18 1.77 0.39 11.52
CA LEU A 18 1.35 1.67 10.90
C LEU A 18 0.27 2.43 11.68
N ASN A 19 -0.01 2.03 12.92
CA ASN A 19 -0.97 2.69 13.83
C ASN A 19 -2.42 2.82 13.30
N ALA A 20 -2.81 2.01 12.32
CA ALA A 20 -4.21 1.92 11.91
C ALA A 20 -5.07 1.30 13.02
N PRO A 21 -6.29 1.80 13.25
CA PRO A 21 -7.15 1.33 14.33
C PRO A 21 -7.80 -0.01 14.00
N SER A 22 -7.84 -0.92 14.97
CA SER A 22 -8.69 -2.12 14.95
C SER A 22 -8.65 -2.88 13.61
N GLU A 23 -9.78 -3.01 12.92
CA GLU A 23 -9.89 -3.75 11.67
C GLU A 23 -9.35 -2.98 10.46
N ALA A 24 -9.17 -1.66 10.55
CA ALA A 24 -8.50 -0.89 9.50
C ALA A 24 -7.06 -1.35 9.30
N ALA A 25 -6.42 -1.92 10.34
CA ALA A 25 -5.10 -2.55 10.24
C ALA A 25 -5.09 -3.86 9.43
N GLN A 26 -6.25 -4.43 9.11
CA GLN A 26 -6.37 -5.65 8.32
C GLN A 26 -6.40 -5.32 6.82
N SER A 27 -5.74 -6.16 6.03
CA SER A 27 -5.72 -6.06 4.57
C SER A 27 -5.98 -7.41 3.92
N TYR A 28 -6.86 -7.41 2.93
CA TYR A 28 -7.17 -8.50 2.02
C TYR A 28 -6.77 -8.18 0.58
N SER A 29 -6.21 -6.99 0.35
CA SER A 29 -5.75 -6.55 -0.98
C SER A 29 -4.53 -7.35 -1.44
N THR A 30 -4.42 -7.56 -2.74
CA THR A 30 -3.24 -8.17 -3.36
C THR A 30 -2.17 -7.09 -3.60
N PRO A 31 -0.94 -7.25 -3.09
CA PRO A 31 0.17 -6.34 -3.39
C PRO A 31 0.53 -6.30 -4.88
N LEU A 32 1.18 -5.22 -5.30
CA LEU A 32 1.76 -5.07 -6.63
C LEU A 32 3.27 -5.28 -6.56
N VAL A 33 3.84 -6.03 -7.49
CA VAL A 33 5.29 -6.05 -7.74
C VAL A 33 5.57 -5.16 -8.93
N VAL A 34 6.40 -4.13 -8.74
CA VAL A 34 6.73 -3.13 -9.76
C VAL A 34 8.23 -2.92 -9.82
N THR A 35 8.71 -2.28 -10.89
CA THR A 35 10.12 -1.92 -11.05
C THR A 35 10.28 -0.41 -10.92
N GLU A 36 11.09 0.04 -9.96
CA GLU A 36 11.44 1.44 -9.72
C GLU A 36 12.94 1.63 -9.98
N GLY A 37 13.28 2.09 -11.20
CA GLY A 37 14.67 2.09 -11.67
C GLY A 37 15.18 0.66 -11.85
N ASP A 38 16.27 0.32 -11.17
CA ASP A 38 16.86 -1.04 -11.19
C ASP A 38 16.38 -1.92 -10.02
N ARG A 39 15.39 -1.46 -9.24
CA ARG A 39 14.90 -2.14 -8.03
C ARG A 39 13.50 -2.71 -8.21
N GLU A 40 13.31 -3.99 -7.91
CA GLU A 40 11.97 -4.56 -7.71
C GLU A 40 11.39 -4.12 -6.37
N THR A 41 10.17 -3.59 -6.41
CA THR A 41 9.49 -2.99 -5.29
C THR A 41 8.10 -3.60 -5.11
N LEU A 42 7.77 -3.96 -3.87
CA LEU A 42 6.49 -4.47 -3.46
C LEU A 42 5.63 -3.32 -2.92
N VAL A 43 4.60 -2.91 -3.66
CA VAL A 43 3.66 -1.87 -3.25
C VAL A 43 2.44 -2.52 -2.60
N ILE A 44 2.13 -2.12 -1.38
CA ILE A 44 1.10 -2.72 -0.53
C ILE A 44 0.13 -1.63 -0.10
N LEU A 45 -1.15 -1.84 -0.41
CA LEU A 45 -2.26 -1.12 0.22
C LEU A 45 -2.68 -1.86 1.49
N GLY A 46 -2.79 -1.15 2.61
CA GLY A 46 -3.07 -1.79 3.88
C GLY A 46 -2.89 -0.87 5.06
N ALA A 47 -3.72 -1.02 6.09
CA ALA A 47 -3.55 -0.31 7.36
C ALA A 47 -3.50 1.21 7.16
N ASP A 48 -4.46 1.79 6.43
CA ASP A 48 -4.58 3.23 6.16
C ASP A 48 -3.44 3.86 5.32
N HIS A 49 -2.58 3.02 4.73
CA HIS A 49 -1.38 3.45 4.01
C HIS A 49 -1.23 2.72 2.67
N VAL A 50 -0.47 3.35 1.76
CA VAL A 50 0.26 2.66 0.71
C VAL A 50 1.74 2.68 1.06
N THR A 51 2.35 1.50 1.17
CA THR A 51 3.78 1.36 1.48
C THR A 51 4.49 0.64 0.34
N ALA A 52 5.71 1.04 0.03
CA ALA A 52 6.60 0.35 -0.89
C ALA A 52 7.76 -0.29 -0.13
N GLN A 53 8.06 -1.54 -0.44
CA GLN A 53 9.12 -2.32 0.19
C GLN A 53 10.07 -2.89 -0.85
N ASP A 54 11.36 -2.93 -0.56
CA ASP A 54 12.34 -3.63 -1.39
C ASP A 54 12.04 -5.14 -1.36
N VAL A 55 11.88 -5.76 -2.53
CA VAL A 55 11.55 -7.19 -2.64
C VAL A 55 12.69 -8.07 -2.08
N ALA A 56 13.94 -7.61 -2.10
CA ALA A 56 15.10 -8.39 -1.68
C ALA A 56 15.13 -8.65 -0.17
N ASN A 57 14.64 -7.70 0.64
CA ASN A 57 14.79 -7.76 2.10
C ASN A 57 13.55 -7.28 2.90
N GLY A 58 12.50 -6.81 2.23
CA GLY A 58 11.28 -6.32 2.88
C GLY A 58 11.41 -4.94 3.51
N GLN A 59 12.55 -4.25 3.37
CA GLN A 59 12.78 -2.91 3.91
C GLN A 59 11.82 -1.94 3.25
N GLU A 60 11.13 -1.13 4.06
CA GLU A 60 10.28 -0.06 3.52
C GLU A 60 11.13 1.04 2.89
N LEU A 61 10.77 1.42 1.66
CA LEU A 61 11.43 2.44 0.86
C LEU A 61 10.72 3.79 1.02
N TRP A 62 9.40 3.78 0.84
CA TRP A 62 8.56 4.96 0.95
C TRP A 62 7.14 4.60 1.37
N ARG A 63 6.39 5.58 1.87
CA ARG A 63 4.99 5.43 2.25
C ARG A 63 4.15 6.67 1.94
N VAL A 64 2.87 6.44 1.68
CA VAL A 64 1.79 7.43 1.73
C VAL A 64 0.84 7.03 2.85
N SER A 65 0.51 8.01 3.69
CA SER A 65 -0.39 7.86 4.84
C SER A 65 -1.69 8.65 4.64
N GLY A 66 -2.56 8.61 5.65
CA GLY A 66 -3.72 9.52 5.71
C GLY A 66 -4.92 9.09 4.86
N LEU A 67 -4.98 7.83 4.42
CA LEU A 67 -6.15 7.32 3.70
C LEU A 67 -7.39 7.20 4.61
N ASN A 68 -7.21 7.25 5.93
CA ASN A 68 -8.26 7.25 6.94
C ASN A 68 -8.09 8.42 7.93
N PRO A 69 -8.35 9.66 7.50
CA PRO A 69 -8.03 10.85 8.29
C PRO A 69 -8.88 10.96 9.58
N THR A 70 -10.02 10.28 9.64
CA THR A 70 -10.92 10.28 10.81
C THR A 70 -10.72 9.08 11.73
N GLY A 71 -9.77 8.18 11.45
CA GLY A 71 -9.50 7.00 12.28
C GLY A 71 -10.68 6.02 12.38
N GLN A 72 -11.42 5.81 11.29
CA GLN A 72 -12.51 4.82 11.25
C GLN A 72 -11.96 3.44 11.54
N GLN A 73 -12.60 2.73 12.46
CA GLN A 73 -12.10 1.45 12.98
C GLN A 73 -12.25 0.28 12.01
N PHE A 74 -13.18 0.39 11.05
CA PHE A 74 -13.64 -0.75 10.24
C PHE A 74 -13.34 -0.60 8.74
N PHE A 75 -12.41 0.30 8.38
CA PHE A 75 -12.00 0.52 6.99
C PHE A 75 -10.89 -0.48 6.59
N ARG A 76 -11.23 -1.76 6.56
CA ARG A 76 -10.33 -2.79 6.02
C ARG A 76 -9.91 -2.43 4.60
N SER A 77 -8.66 -2.74 4.25
CA SER A 77 -8.18 -2.65 2.87
C SER A 77 -8.62 -3.91 2.12
N ILE A 78 -9.71 -3.85 1.36
CA ILE A 78 -10.26 -5.04 0.69
C ILE A 78 -9.92 -5.03 -0.80
N SER A 79 -10.38 -4.01 -1.53
CA SER A 79 -10.09 -3.90 -2.96
C SER A 79 -8.59 -3.72 -3.24
N SER A 80 -8.09 -4.37 -4.28
CA SER A 80 -6.67 -4.34 -4.62
C SER A 80 -6.29 -3.06 -5.39
N PRO A 81 -5.12 -2.46 -5.10
CA PRO A 81 -4.65 -1.34 -5.91
C PRO A 81 -4.27 -1.83 -7.31
N VAL A 82 -4.30 -0.91 -8.27
CA VAL A 82 -3.79 -1.14 -9.63
C VAL A 82 -2.72 -0.12 -9.96
N ILE A 83 -1.86 -0.41 -10.93
CA ILE A 83 -0.86 0.53 -11.41
C ILE A 83 -0.95 0.71 -12.91
N SER A 84 -0.79 1.96 -13.36
CA SER A 84 -0.60 2.31 -14.77
C SER A 84 0.27 3.55 -14.89
N ASN A 85 1.21 3.55 -15.83
CA ASN A 85 2.09 4.70 -16.11
C ASN A 85 2.76 5.31 -14.86
N GLY A 86 3.24 4.47 -13.95
CA GLY A 86 3.90 4.92 -12.72
C GLY A 86 2.97 5.54 -11.66
N ILE A 87 1.65 5.42 -11.84
CA ILE A 87 0.63 5.86 -10.88
C ILE A 87 -0.07 4.64 -10.30
N VAL A 88 0.09 4.46 -8.98
CA VAL A 88 -0.70 3.52 -8.19
C VAL A 88 -2.05 4.15 -7.89
N VAL A 89 -3.12 3.45 -8.19
CA VAL A 89 -4.49 3.84 -7.87
C VAL A 89 -4.96 2.95 -6.73
N ALA A 90 -5.17 3.57 -5.56
CA ALA A 90 -5.49 2.91 -4.30
C ALA A 90 -6.95 3.19 -3.90
N PRO A 91 -7.88 2.24 -4.11
CA PRO A 91 -9.23 2.33 -3.58
C PRO A 91 -9.23 2.13 -2.07
N TYR A 92 -10.04 2.88 -1.33
CA TYR A 92 -10.08 2.76 0.13
C TYR A 92 -11.39 3.23 0.76
N ALA A 93 -11.49 3.08 2.08
CA ALA A 93 -12.60 3.55 2.90
C ALA A 93 -13.97 2.99 2.45
N ARG A 94 -14.02 1.66 2.23
CA ARG A 94 -15.23 0.93 1.78
C ARG A 94 -15.84 1.50 0.50
N GLY A 95 -14.99 1.73 -0.50
CA GLY A 95 -15.37 2.36 -1.78
C GLY A 95 -15.56 3.87 -1.73
N SER A 96 -15.39 4.52 -0.58
CA SER A 96 -15.63 5.96 -0.47
C SER A 96 -14.53 6.81 -1.08
N THR A 97 -13.30 6.31 -1.20
CA THR A 97 -12.16 7.10 -1.66
C THR A 97 -11.32 6.35 -2.71
N LEU A 98 -10.68 7.13 -3.58
CA LEU A 98 -9.73 6.65 -4.58
C LEU A 98 -8.55 7.63 -4.62
N THR A 99 -7.35 7.14 -4.33
CA THR A 99 -6.14 7.98 -4.27
C THR A 99 -5.16 7.57 -5.36
N ALA A 100 -4.67 8.53 -6.14
CA ALA A 100 -3.60 8.30 -7.11
C ALA A 100 -2.25 8.75 -6.54
N ILE A 101 -1.28 7.83 -6.59
CA ILE A 101 0.02 7.97 -5.94
C ILE A 101 1.11 7.72 -6.99
N LYS A 102 2.01 8.68 -7.15
CA LYS A 102 3.21 8.53 -7.96
C LYS A 102 4.18 7.56 -7.29
N LEU A 103 4.78 6.65 -8.04
CA LEU A 103 5.90 5.83 -7.57
C LEU A 103 7.12 6.70 -7.23
N GLY A 104 8.04 6.14 -6.45
CA GLY A 104 9.34 6.73 -6.16
C GLY A 104 9.41 7.59 -4.91
N GLY A 105 10.60 8.13 -4.66
CA GLY A 105 10.91 8.90 -3.46
C GLY A 105 11.47 8.02 -2.33
N ALA A 106 11.59 8.62 -1.14
CA ALA A 106 12.16 7.96 0.03
C ALA A 106 11.48 8.46 1.30
N GLY A 107 11.16 7.53 2.22
CA GLY A 107 10.50 7.84 3.48
C GLY A 107 9.03 8.24 3.31
N ASP A 108 8.57 9.21 4.09
CA ASP A 108 7.20 9.71 3.97
C ASP A 108 7.07 10.64 2.76
N VAL A 109 6.36 10.16 1.74
CA VAL A 109 6.12 10.88 0.48
C VAL A 109 4.67 11.33 0.34
N THR A 110 3.90 11.32 1.44
CA THR A 110 2.45 11.65 1.44
C THR A 110 2.17 12.99 0.76
N LYS A 111 3.00 14.02 1.02
CA LYS A 111 2.80 15.36 0.45
C LYS A 111 3.30 15.51 -0.99
N SER A 112 4.30 14.73 -1.40
CA SER A 112 4.96 14.88 -2.71
C SER A 112 4.35 13.98 -3.79
N ASN A 113 3.83 12.82 -3.40
CA ASN A 113 3.48 11.75 -4.33
C ASN A 113 1.98 11.55 -4.53
N VAL A 114 1.12 12.10 -3.67
CA VAL A 114 -0.32 12.11 -3.94
C VAL A 114 -0.58 13.05 -5.12
N ALA A 115 -0.92 12.47 -6.27
CA ALA A 115 -1.25 13.23 -7.47
C ALA A 115 -2.65 13.82 -7.39
N TRP A 116 -3.60 13.05 -6.87
CA TRP A 116 -4.96 13.48 -6.57
C TRP A 116 -5.65 12.47 -5.64
N SER A 117 -6.73 12.92 -5.01
CA SER A 117 -7.70 12.06 -4.32
C SER A 117 -9.12 12.41 -4.78
N LYS A 118 -9.98 11.41 -4.86
CA LYS A 118 -11.39 11.55 -5.25
C LYS A 118 -12.27 10.75 -4.30
N ASP A 119 -13.39 11.36 -3.94
CA ASP A 119 -14.44 10.70 -3.17
C ASP A 119 -15.48 10.07 -4.10
N LYS A 120 -16.19 9.06 -3.59
CA LYS A 120 -17.34 8.39 -4.22
C LYS A 120 -17.03 7.75 -5.59
N LEU A 121 -15.77 7.38 -5.82
CA LEU A 121 -15.29 6.69 -7.03
C LEU A 121 -14.47 5.43 -6.71
N GLY A 122 -14.39 5.01 -5.44
CA GLY A 122 -13.65 3.83 -5.03
C GLY A 122 -14.48 2.54 -5.18
N ALA A 123 -13.79 1.41 -5.16
CA ALA A 123 -14.40 0.09 -4.99
C ALA A 123 -14.31 -0.34 -3.52
N ASP A 124 -15.33 -1.02 -3.01
CA ASP A 124 -15.29 -1.67 -1.69
C ASP A 124 -14.57 -3.02 -1.79
N VAL A 125 -14.94 -3.82 -2.81
CA VAL A 125 -14.36 -5.12 -3.17
C VAL A 125 -13.82 -5.09 -4.59
#